data_AF-A0A539D4V7-F1
#
_entry.id   AF-A0A539D4V7-F1
#
_cell.length_a   1.000
_cell.length_b   1.000
_cell.length_c   1.000
_cell.angle_alpha   90.00
_cell.angle_beta   90.00
_cell.angle_gamma   90.00
#
_symmetry.space_group_name_H-M   'P 1'
#
loop_
_entity.id
_entity.type
_entity.pdbx_description
1 polymer ?
#
loop_
_entity_poly.entity_id
_entity_poly.type
_entity_poly.pdbx_seq_one_letter_code
_entity_poly.pdbx_strand_id
1 'polypeptide(L)'
;MKTITPHEAVAELARHAPDGRVFLSAGPAEPLVLHDAWRATPETAAALSFAGLFIPGVNRLDYASLHPEARMELFMLSPDWRAGLAAGRTRVRPLHYSAAFAALVAEGATAGVFT
;
A
#
# COMPACT_ATOMS: atom_id res chain seq x y z
N MET A 1 3.11 -5.81 23.67
CA MET A 1 2.39 -6.04 22.39
C MET A 1 0.96 -5.57 22.58
N LYS A 2 0.51 -4.56 21.83
CA LYS A 2 -0.86 -4.04 21.91
C LYS A 2 -1.72 -4.85 20.93
N THR A 3 -2.82 -5.43 21.39
CA THR A 3 -3.82 -6.03 20.50
C THR A 3 -4.87 -4.97 20.19
N ILE A 4 -5.06 -4.67 18.91
CA ILE A 4 -6.04 -3.71 18.40
C ILE A 4 -6.82 -4.32 17.24
N THR A 5 -7.99 -3.78 16.98
CA THR A 5 -8.81 -4.16 15.84
C THR A 5 -8.21 -3.63 14.52
N PRO A 6 -8.61 -4.19 13.36
CA PRO A 6 -8.19 -3.67 12.05
C PRO A 6 -8.53 -2.18 11.83
N HIS A 7 -9.71 -1.75 12.27
CA HIS A 7 -10.14 -0.35 12.16
C HIS A 7 -9.28 0.59 13.01
N GLU A 8 -8.95 0.17 14.24
CA GLU A 8 -8.01 0.91 15.07
C GLU A 8 -6.61 0.93 14.43
N ALA A 9 -6.17 -0.17 13.83
CA ALA A 9 -4.85 -0.23 13.18
C ALA A 9 -4.74 0.76 12.00
N VAL A 10 -5.73 0.83 11.12
CA VAL A 10 -5.71 1.79 10.00
C VAL A 10 -5.82 3.25 10.49
N ALA A 11 -6.56 3.49 11.58
CA ALA A 11 -6.62 4.81 12.21
C ALA A 11 -5.28 5.22 12.85
N GLU A 12 -4.56 4.30 13.49
CA GLU A 12 -3.21 4.56 14.00
C GLU A 12 -2.23 4.84 12.85
N LEU A 13 -2.31 4.08 11.74
CA LEU A 13 -1.50 4.35 10.54
C LEU A 13 -1.76 5.74 9.98
N ALA A 14 -3.02 6.15 9.83
CA ALA A 14 -3.37 7.50 9.37
C ALA A 14 -2.81 8.60 10.29
N ARG A 15 -2.86 8.38 11.61
CA ARG A 15 -2.35 9.35 12.60
C ARG A 15 -0.83 9.49 12.56
N HIS A 16 -0.12 8.38 12.35
CA HIS A 16 1.33 8.33 12.47
C HIS A 16 2.07 8.42 11.13
N ALA A 17 1.38 8.24 10.00
CA ALA A 17 1.92 8.39 8.67
C ALA A 17 1.15 9.42 7.80
N PRO A 18 0.86 10.64 8.32
CA PRO A 18 0.19 11.66 7.51
C PRO A 18 1.01 11.97 6.26
N ASP A 19 0.37 11.94 5.09
CA ASP A 19 1.01 12.10 3.77
C ASP A 19 2.20 11.13 3.54
N GLY A 20 2.27 10.06 4.33
CA GLY A 20 3.42 9.19 4.45
C GLY A 20 3.37 8.00 3.51
N ARG A 21 4.53 7.34 3.40
CA ARG A 21 4.63 6.05 2.73
C ARG A 21 4.38 4.92 3.72
N VAL A 22 3.45 4.04 3.41
CA VAL A 22 3.18 2.82 4.18
C VAL A 22 3.69 1.62 3.38
N PHE A 23 4.68 0.92 3.93
CA PHE A 23 5.14 -0.34 3.38
C PHE A 23 4.16 -1.46 3.75
N LEU A 24 3.73 -2.25 2.77
CA LEU A 24 2.90 -3.42 2.99
C LEU A 24 3.69 -4.68 2.62
N SER A 25 3.63 -5.69 3.49
CA SER A 25 3.89 -7.07 3.07
C SER A 25 3.02 -7.41 1.86
N ALA A 26 3.64 -8.05 0.87
CA ALA A 26 3.00 -8.47 -0.36
C ALA A 26 3.03 -10.00 -0.47
N GLY A 27 2.68 -10.53 -1.64
CA GLY A 27 2.55 -11.97 -1.85
C GLY A 27 1.49 -12.58 -0.92
N PRO A 28 1.73 -13.77 -0.32
CA PRO A 28 0.77 -14.43 0.56
C PRO A 28 0.58 -13.75 1.92
N ALA A 29 1.42 -12.79 2.27
CA ALA A 29 1.32 -12.00 3.50
C ALA A 29 0.69 -10.62 3.26
N GLU A 30 -0.08 -10.46 2.18
CA GLU A 30 -0.83 -9.22 1.92
C GLU A 30 -1.87 -9.00 3.03
N PRO A 31 -1.94 -7.80 3.65
CA PRO A 31 -2.81 -7.55 4.80
C PRO A 31 -4.27 -7.33 4.37
N LEU A 32 -4.94 -8.40 3.91
CA LEU A 32 -6.29 -8.36 3.34
C LEU A 32 -7.31 -7.73 4.33
N VAL A 33 -7.20 -8.07 5.62
CA VAL A 33 -8.09 -7.54 6.66
C VAL A 33 -7.94 -6.03 6.88
N LEU A 34 -6.74 -5.47 6.68
CA LEU A 34 -6.55 -4.02 6.77
C LEU A 34 -7.07 -3.31 5.51
N HIS A 35 -6.98 -3.94 4.34
CA HIS A 35 -7.62 -3.43 3.14
C HIS A 35 -9.14 -3.30 3.29
N ASP A 36 -9.79 -4.30 3.88
CA ASP A 36 -11.22 -4.22 4.19
C ASP A 36 -11.53 -3.10 5.19
N ALA A 37 -10.67 -2.88 6.20
CA ALA A 37 -10.82 -1.79 7.15
C ALA A 37 -10.64 -0.40 6.50
N TRP A 38 -9.65 -0.22 5.63
CA TRP A 38 -9.48 1.01 4.86
C TRP A 38 -10.67 1.27 3.94
N ARG A 39 -11.22 0.25 3.27
CA ARG A 39 -12.44 0.39 2.47
C ARG A 39 -13.64 0.85 3.31
N ALA A 40 -13.76 0.35 4.53
CA ALA A 40 -14.82 0.76 5.45
C ALA A 40 -14.59 2.16 6.04
N THR A 41 -13.35 2.65 6.03
CA THR A 41 -12.94 3.97 6.53
C THR A 41 -12.01 4.71 5.57
N PRO A 42 -12.47 5.09 4.36
CA PRO A 42 -11.62 5.62 3.29
C PRO A 42 -10.74 6.81 3.67
N GLU A 43 -11.23 7.67 4.57
CA GLU A 43 -10.50 8.83 5.09
C GLU A 43 -9.18 8.45 5.79
N THR A 44 -9.09 7.25 6.35
CA THR A 44 -7.84 6.75 6.97
C THR A 44 -6.78 6.34 5.94
N ALA A 45 -7.13 6.31 4.65
CA ALA A 45 -6.21 6.14 3.53
C ALA A 45 -5.91 7.46 2.80
N ALA A 46 -6.47 8.59 3.25
CA ALA A 46 -6.26 9.88 2.61
C ALA A 46 -4.77 10.23 2.58
N ALA A 47 -4.32 10.67 1.39
CA ALA A 47 -2.95 11.04 1.06
C ALA A 47 -1.84 10.00 1.33
N LEU A 48 -2.17 8.78 1.77
CA LEU A 48 -1.19 7.71 1.97
C LEU A 48 -0.63 7.22 0.63
N SER A 49 0.66 6.88 0.63
CA SER A 49 1.32 6.19 -0.48
C SER A 49 1.65 4.75 -0.09
N PHE A 50 0.95 3.78 -0.68
CA PHE A 50 1.15 2.36 -0.41
C PHE A 50 2.26 1.79 -1.29
N ALA A 51 3.27 1.18 -0.67
CA ALA A 51 4.40 0.59 -1.37
C ALA A 51 4.64 -0.85 -0.91
N GLY A 52 5.09 -1.70 -1.81
CA GLY A 52 5.34 -3.11 -1.51
C GLY A 52 5.89 -3.85 -2.71
N LEU A 53 6.30 -5.09 -2.49
CA LEU A 53 6.78 -5.98 -3.55
C LEU A 53 5.61 -6.77 -4.15
N PHE A 54 4.61 -6.05 -4.68
CA PHE A 54 3.39 -6.67 -5.20
C PHE A 54 3.68 -7.53 -6.44
N ILE A 55 3.15 -8.75 -6.46
CA ILE A 55 3.35 -9.73 -7.51
C ILE A 55 2.06 -9.87 -8.32
N PRO A 56 2.04 -9.55 -9.64
CA PRO A 56 0.86 -9.72 -10.48
C PRO A 56 0.30 -11.14 -10.43
N GLY A 57 -1.02 -11.26 -10.29
CA GLY A 57 -1.73 -12.54 -10.17
C GLY A 57 -1.73 -13.13 -8.76
N VAL A 58 -0.81 -12.72 -7.87
CA VAL A 58 -0.84 -13.06 -6.45
C VAL A 58 -1.52 -11.93 -5.66
N ASN A 59 -0.99 -10.71 -5.78
CA ASN A 59 -1.61 -9.52 -5.20
C ASN A 59 -2.53 -8.90 -6.24
N ARG A 60 -3.75 -8.57 -5.82
CA ARG A 60 -4.82 -8.10 -6.71
C ARG A 60 -5.53 -6.85 -6.20
N LEU A 61 -5.21 -6.40 -4.98
CA LEU A 61 -5.87 -5.25 -4.37
C LEU A 61 -5.29 -3.95 -4.95
N ASP A 62 -6.17 -3.02 -5.32
CA ASP A 62 -5.78 -1.68 -5.77
C ASP A 62 -5.88 -0.69 -4.60
N TYR A 63 -4.78 -0.50 -3.88
CA TYR A 63 -4.73 0.41 -2.74
C TYR A 63 -4.91 1.89 -3.15
N ALA A 64 -4.58 2.26 -4.39
CA ALA A 64 -4.84 3.61 -4.89
C ALA A 64 -6.34 3.87 -5.11
N SER A 65 -7.17 2.83 -5.14
CA SER A 65 -8.62 2.95 -5.25
C SER A 65 -9.31 3.31 -3.93
N LEU A 66 -8.62 3.18 -2.79
CA LEU A 66 -9.17 3.36 -1.44
C LEU A 66 -9.65 4.80 -1.18
N HIS A 67 -8.96 5.80 -1.74
CA HIS A 67 -9.30 7.22 -1.59
C HIS A 67 -8.85 8.02 -2.83
N PRO A 68 -9.54 9.11 -3.24
CA PRO A 68 -9.10 9.98 -4.34
C PRO A 68 -7.64 10.48 -4.25
N GLU A 69 -7.12 10.60 -3.02
CA GLU A 69 -5.76 11.05 -2.75
C GLU A 69 -4.78 9.92 -2.41
N ALA A 70 -5.26 8.69 -2.25
CA ALA A 70 -4.41 7.53 -2.01
C ALA A 70 -3.56 7.24 -3.26
N ARG A 71 -2.31 6.83 -3.04
CA ARG A 71 -1.37 6.49 -4.10
C ARG A 71 -0.82 5.08 -3.90
N MET A 72 -0.36 4.46 -4.98
CA MET A 72 0.27 3.15 -4.95
C MET A 72 1.56 3.14 -5.76
N GLU A 73 2.61 2.54 -5.22
CA GLU A 73 3.89 2.34 -5.89
C GLU A 73 4.10 0.86 -6.20
N LEU A 74 4.46 0.59 -7.46
CA LEU A 74 4.61 -0.75 -8.01
C LEU A 74 5.96 -0.91 -8.69
N PHE A 75 6.43 -2.15 -8.80
CA PHE A 75 7.60 -2.53 -9.63
C PHE A 75 7.21 -3.35 -10.86
N MET A 76 6.01 -3.92 -10.84
CA MET A 76 5.40 -4.65 -11.95
C MET A 76 3.96 -4.19 -12.12
N LEU A 77 3.45 -4.21 -13.35
CA LEU A 77 2.07 -3.80 -13.63
C LEU A 77 1.15 -5.02 -13.80
N SER A 78 -0.08 -4.91 -13.31
CA SER A 78 -1.18 -5.86 -13.48
C SER A 78 -2.40 -5.12 -14.06
N PRO A 79 -3.29 -5.79 -14.81
CA PRO A 79 -4.59 -5.24 -15.16
C PRO A 79 -5.40 -4.74 -13.95
N ASP A 80 -5.22 -5.34 -12.77
CA ASP A 80 -5.93 -4.97 -11.53
C ASP A 80 -5.68 -3.49 -11.14
N TRP A 81 -4.54 -2.90 -11.51
CA TRP A 81 -4.15 -1.52 -11.15
C TRP A 81 -4.29 -0.51 -12.30
N ARG A 82 -4.93 -0.89 -13.40
CA ARG A 82 -5.07 -0.06 -14.60
C ARG A 82 -5.77 1.28 -14.31
N ALA A 83 -6.80 1.26 -13.47
CA ALA A 83 -7.57 2.46 -13.13
C ALA A 83 -6.71 3.48 -12.36
N GLY A 84 -6.00 3.02 -11.33
CA GLY A 84 -5.06 3.86 -10.57
C GLY A 84 -3.94 4.42 -11.45
N LEU A 85 -3.39 3.62 -12.37
CA LEU A 85 -2.36 4.08 -13.31
C LEU A 85 -2.89 5.16 -14.26
N ALA A 86 -4.05 4.93 -14.87
CA ALA A 86 -4.68 5.89 -15.79
C ALA A 86 -5.03 7.22 -15.10
N ALA A 87 -5.40 7.16 -13.81
CA ALA A 87 -5.68 8.33 -12.98
C ALA A 87 -4.42 9.00 -12.40
N GLY A 88 -3.22 8.47 -12.65
CA GLY A 88 -1.96 9.00 -12.09
C GLY A 88 -1.77 8.76 -10.59
N ARG A 89 -2.62 7.94 -9.96
CA ARG A 89 -2.53 7.57 -8.53
C ARG A 89 -1.63 6.36 -8.30
N THR A 90 -1.43 5.54 -9.32
CA THR A 90 -0.48 4.42 -9.28
C THR A 90 0.74 4.74 -10.13
N ARG A 91 1.93 4.54 -9.57
CA ARG A 91 3.22 4.73 -10.26
C ARG A 91 3.98 3.42 -10.36
N VAL A 92 4.43 3.09 -11.57
CA VAL A 92 5.35 1.97 -11.80
C VAL A 92 6.79 2.47 -11.78
N ARG A 93 7.63 1.78 -11.01
CA ARG A 93 9.05 2.04 -10.85
C ARG A 93 9.84 1.08 -11.73
N PRO A 94 10.62 1.57 -12.71
CA PRO A 94 11.37 0.71 -13.64
C PRO A 94 12.66 0.20 -12.97
N LEU A 95 12.53 -0.79 -12.08
CA LEU A 95 13.64 -1.44 -11.41
C LEU A 95 13.52 -2.96 -11.56
N HIS A 96 14.67 -3.64 -11.61
CA HIS A 96 14.68 -5.10 -11.54
C HIS A 96 14.10 -5.54 -10.19
N TYR A 97 13.27 -6.59 -10.18
CA TYR A 97 12.54 -7.00 -8.98
C TYR A 97 13.48 -7.34 -7.81
N SER A 98 14.64 -7.94 -8.09
CA SER A 98 15.66 -8.23 -7.05
C SER A 98 16.29 -6.98 -6.43
N ALA A 99 16.22 -5.82 -7.09
CA ALA A 99 16.72 -4.53 -6.57
C ALA A 99 15.62 -3.71 -5.88
N ALA A 100 14.35 -4.06 -6.08
CA ALA A 100 13.21 -3.29 -5.60
C ALA A 100 13.19 -3.13 -4.08
N PHE A 101 13.48 -4.21 -3.33
CA PHE A 101 13.51 -4.16 -1.87
C PHE A 101 14.59 -3.21 -1.34
N ALA A 102 15.80 -3.30 -1.88
CA ALA A 102 16.90 -2.42 -1.48
C ALA A 102 16.57 -0.95 -1.76
N ALA A 103 15.89 -0.66 -2.88
CA ALA A 103 15.42 0.70 -3.18
C ALA A 103 14.38 1.21 -2.18
N LEU A 104 13.39 0.38 -1.80
CA LEU A 104 12.39 0.75 -0.79
C LEU A 104 13.05 1.03 0.57
N VAL A 105 14.03 0.20 0.97
CA VAL A 105 14.77 0.41 2.21
C VAL A 105 15.56 1.72 2.18
N ALA A 106 16.25 2.01 1.07
CA ALA A 106 17.05 3.23 0.93
C ALA A 106 16.20 4.51 0.99
N GLU A 107 14.97 4.47 0.49
CA GLU A 107 14.05 5.61 0.51
C GLU A 107 13.26 5.74 1.82
N GLY A 108 13.13 4.63 2.56
CA GLY A 108 12.37 4.58 3.80
C GLY A 108 10.85 4.54 3.60
N ALA A 109 10.17 4.27 4.71
CA ALA A 109 8.72 4.33 4.85
C ALA A 109 8.39 4.87 6.25
N THR A 110 7.27 5.57 6.38
CA THR A 110 6.82 6.12 7.66
C THR A 110 6.25 5.04 8.57
N ALA A 111 5.64 4.01 7.98
CA ALA A 111 5.12 2.84 8.69
C ALA A 111 5.27 1.58 7.84
N GLY A 112 5.26 0.42 8.49
CA GLY A 112 5.28 -0.90 7.84
C GLY A 112 4.24 -1.83 8.43
N VAL A 113 3.54 -2.57 7.58
CA VAL A 113 2.55 -3.57 7.95
C VAL A 113 3.08 -4.95 7.58
N PHE A 114 3.15 -5.82 8.58
CA PHE A 114 3.59 -7.21 8.45
C PHE A 114 2.56 -8.09 9.16
N THR A 115 2.08 -9.14 8.48
CA THR A 115 1.09 -10.11 8.98
C THR A 115 1.65 -11.52 8.95
#